data_AF-A0A936DWI0-F1
#
_entry.id   AF-A0A936DWI0-F1
#
_cell.length_a   1.000
_cell.length_b   1.000
_cell.length_c   1.000
_cell.angle_alpha   90.00
_cell.angle_beta   90.00
_cell.angle_gamma   90.00
#
_symmetry.space_group_name_H-M   'P 1'
#
loop_
_entity.id
_entity.type
_entity.pdbx_description
1 polymer ?
#
loop_
_entity_poly.entity_id
_entity_poly.type
_entity_poly.pdbx_seq_one_letter_code
_entity_poly.pdbx_strand_id
1 'polypeptide(L)'
;MIKHLVAGIRDAALETLYPQECRACGRMVESWKYGISCRACWEEIDRRNAELQICTKCGLPSQRAGATAGDNAFRCRICEDMAFCLARSCGPYEGALRESVLWLKRHPQISGRIREMLYSTFNDLSRSSSGFDAMIPVPLHPVRLKERSFNQSEVIAGALASLTGLRVDRTSLIRAIQTSMHRAEHGNPGTRPIS
;
A
#
# COMPACT_ATOMS: atom_id res chain seq x y z
N MET A 1 8.11 -28.83 6.01
CA MET A 1 6.83 -29.56 6.21
C MET A 1 6.22 -29.34 7.59
N ILE A 2 6.93 -29.60 8.71
CA ILE A 2 6.37 -29.48 10.08
C ILE A 2 5.86 -28.07 10.42
N LYS A 3 6.57 -27.01 10.00
CA LYS A 3 6.15 -25.61 10.24
C LYS A 3 4.82 -25.22 9.58
N HIS A 4 4.49 -25.82 8.41
CA HIS A 4 3.23 -25.55 7.72
C HIS A 4 2.05 -26.27 8.37
N LEU A 5 2.28 -27.48 8.90
CA LEU A 5 1.28 -28.25 9.62
C LEU A 5 0.91 -27.58 10.95
N VAL A 6 1.91 -27.12 11.69
CA VAL A 6 1.72 -26.39 12.96
C VAL A 6 1.04 -25.03 12.74
N ALA A 7 1.39 -24.31 11.67
CA ALA A 7 0.71 -23.06 11.30
C ALA A 7 -0.77 -23.31 10.95
N GLY A 8 -1.07 -24.33 10.15
CA GLY A 8 -2.45 -24.67 9.78
C GLY A 8 -3.33 -25.07 10.97
N ILE A 9 -2.80 -25.86 11.92
CA ILE A 9 -3.55 -26.27 13.12
C ILE A 9 -3.80 -25.09 14.06
N ARG A 10 -2.82 -24.20 14.22
CA ARG A 10 -2.95 -23.00 15.06
C ARG A 10 -3.99 -22.03 14.48
N ASP A 11 -3.97 -21.85 13.16
CA ASP A 11 -4.89 -20.93 12.48
C ASP A 11 -6.34 -21.47 12.58
N ALA A 12 -6.55 -22.78 12.37
CA ALA A 12 -7.86 -23.43 12.52
C ALA A 12 -8.42 -23.40 13.96
N ALA A 13 -7.57 -23.61 14.97
CA ALA A 13 -7.99 -23.57 16.38
C ALA A 13 -8.41 -22.16 16.82
N LEU A 14 -7.71 -21.12 16.35
CA LEU A 14 -8.03 -19.73 16.69
C LEU A 14 -9.22 -19.18 15.88
N GLU A 15 -9.43 -19.64 14.64
CA GLU A 15 -10.65 -19.33 13.87
C GLU A 15 -11.92 -19.81 14.57
N THR A 16 -11.84 -20.92 15.30
CA THR A 16 -12.97 -21.49 16.05
C THR A 16 -13.26 -20.71 17.34
N LEU A 17 -12.21 -20.20 18.00
CA LEU A 17 -12.32 -19.51 19.30
C LEU A 17 -12.48 -18.00 19.18
N TYR A 18 -11.95 -17.37 18.12
CA TYR A 18 -11.92 -15.92 17.93
C TYR A 18 -11.97 -15.53 16.44
N PRO A 19 -13.09 -15.80 15.74
CA PRO A 19 -13.23 -15.46 14.34
C PRO A 19 -13.03 -13.96 14.11
N GLN A 20 -12.04 -13.59 13.30
CA GLN A 20 -11.83 -12.21 12.87
C GLN A 20 -12.66 -11.94 11.62
N GLU A 21 -13.58 -10.98 11.71
CA GLU A 21 -14.32 -10.50 10.55
C GLU A 21 -13.46 -9.57 9.69
N CYS A 22 -13.56 -9.74 8.37
CA CYS A 22 -12.94 -8.89 7.37
C CYS A 22 -13.53 -7.49 7.47
N ARG A 23 -12.67 -6.49 7.69
CA ARG A 23 -13.11 -5.09 7.79
C ARG A 23 -13.66 -4.50 6.50
N ALA A 24 -13.41 -5.14 5.36
CA ALA A 24 -13.91 -4.69 4.06
C ALA A 24 -15.29 -5.27 3.72
N CYS A 25 -15.62 -6.51 4.13
CA CYS A 25 -16.84 -7.20 3.68
C CYS A 25 -17.60 -7.98 4.76
N GLY A 26 -17.10 -8.05 5.99
CA GLY A 26 -17.73 -8.75 7.12
C GLY A 26 -17.56 -10.28 7.14
N ARG A 27 -17.06 -10.91 6.06
CA ARG A 27 -16.78 -12.37 6.06
C ARG A 27 -15.58 -12.72 6.93
N MET A 28 -15.46 -13.99 7.33
CA MET A 28 -14.29 -14.46 8.09
C MET A 28 -12.97 -14.30 7.33
N VAL A 29 -11.92 -13.91 8.04
CA VAL A 29 -10.55 -13.93 7.54
C VAL A 29 -9.97 -15.33 7.69
N GLU A 30 -9.50 -15.90 6.59
CA GLU A 30 -9.10 -17.31 6.45
C GLU A 30 -7.64 -17.59 6.85
N SER A 31 -6.87 -16.54 7.16
CA SER A 31 -5.48 -16.66 7.60
C SER A 31 -4.93 -15.33 8.11
N TRP A 32 -4.09 -15.39 9.14
CA TRP A 32 -3.30 -14.26 9.65
C TRP A 32 -2.44 -13.57 8.58
N LYS A 33 -2.07 -14.29 7.51
CA LYS A 33 -1.34 -13.71 6.37
C LYS A 33 -2.08 -12.51 5.77
N TYR A 34 -3.40 -12.57 5.72
CA TYR A 34 -4.24 -11.53 5.12
C TYR A 34 -4.55 -10.37 6.07
N GLY A 35 -4.18 -10.50 7.35
CA GLY A 35 -4.36 -9.46 8.36
C GLY A 35 -5.84 -9.28 8.72
N ILE A 36 -6.38 -8.10 8.38
CA ILE A 36 -7.75 -7.68 8.75
C ILE A 36 -8.74 -7.77 7.59
N SER A 37 -8.38 -8.41 6.50
CA SER A 37 -9.22 -8.56 5.32
C SER A 37 -9.10 -9.97 4.77
N CYS A 38 -10.19 -10.53 4.24
CA CYS A 38 -10.22 -11.89 3.71
C CYS A 38 -9.53 -11.98 2.35
N ARG A 39 -9.22 -13.21 1.92
CA ARG A 39 -8.59 -13.51 0.62
C ARG A 39 -9.38 -12.90 -0.55
N ALA A 40 -10.70 -13.09 -0.56
CA ALA A 40 -11.54 -12.63 -1.66
C ALA A 40 -11.46 -11.11 -1.89
N CYS A 41 -11.36 -10.31 -0.82
CA CYS A 41 -11.20 -8.86 -0.93
C CYS A 41 -9.80 -8.47 -1.42
N TRP A 42 -8.77 -9.25 -1.11
CA TRP A 42 -7.44 -9.05 -1.68
C TRP A 42 -7.38 -9.39 -3.17
N GLU A 43 -7.99 -10.50 -3.58
CA GLU A 43 -8.07 -10.90 -4.99
C GLU A 43 -8.84 -9.88 -5.85
N GLU A 44 -9.82 -9.19 -5.26
CA GLU A 44 -10.52 -8.08 -5.93
C GLU A 44 -9.59 -6.90 -6.20
N ILE A 45 -8.69 -6.57 -5.26
CA ILE A 45 -7.66 -5.54 -5.47
C ILE A 45 -6.67 -5.98 -6.56
N ASP A 46 -6.28 -7.25 -6.57
CA ASP A 46 -5.38 -7.79 -7.60
C ASP A 46 -6.00 -7.72 -9.00
N ARG A 47 -7.28 -8.07 -9.14
CA ARG A 47 -8.02 -7.93 -10.41
C ARG A 47 -8.06 -6.47 -10.88
N ARG A 48 -8.42 -5.55 -9.99
CA ARG A 48 -8.42 -4.10 -10.32
C ARG A 48 -7.04 -3.62 -10.74
N ASN A 49 -5.99 -4.02 -10.05
CA ASN A 49 -4.62 -3.66 -10.42
C ASN A 49 -4.25 -4.16 -11.83
N ALA A 50 -4.70 -5.35 -12.23
CA ALA A 50 -4.43 -5.90 -13.56
C ALA A 50 -5.14 -5.15 -14.70
N GLU A 51 -6.28 -4.51 -14.40
CA GLU A 51 -7.06 -3.72 -15.36
C GLU A 51 -6.52 -2.29 -15.56
N LEU A 52 -5.63 -1.85 -14.67
CA LEU A 52 -5.09 -0.50 -14.68
C LEU A 52 -3.75 -0.42 -15.42
N GLN A 53 -3.53 0.70 -16.09
CA GLN A 53 -2.19 1.15 -16.50
C GLN A 53 -1.75 2.26 -15.55
N ILE A 54 -0.46 2.30 -15.20
CA ILE A 54 0.08 3.29 -14.27
C ILE A 54 1.03 4.26 -14.97
N CYS A 55 0.95 5.53 -14.61
CA CYS A 55 1.84 6.55 -15.18
C CYS A 55 3.30 6.21 -14.84
N THR A 56 4.20 6.21 -15.83
CA THR A 56 5.59 5.82 -15.59
C THR A 56 6.33 6.75 -14.64
N LYS A 57 5.94 8.03 -14.53
CA LYS A 57 6.53 8.98 -13.56
C LYS A 57 5.84 8.89 -12.20
N CYS A 58 4.54 9.24 -12.12
CA CYS A 58 3.85 9.41 -10.84
C CYS A 58 3.09 8.19 -10.32
N GLY A 59 2.98 7.11 -11.11
CA GLY A 59 2.22 5.92 -10.72
C GLY A 59 0.71 6.12 -10.67
N LEU A 60 0.18 7.23 -11.20
CA LEU A 60 -1.27 7.47 -11.26
C LEU A 60 -1.95 6.34 -12.08
N PRO A 61 -2.91 5.61 -11.48
CA PRO A 61 -3.66 4.59 -12.22
C PRO A 61 -4.65 5.24 -13.19
N SER A 62 -4.76 4.65 -14.37
CA SER A 62 -5.74 4.99 -15.41
C SER A 62 -6.31 3.70 -15.99
N GLN A 63 -7.56 3.74 -16.46
CA GLN A 63 -8.17 2.60 -17.14
C GLN A 63 -7.36 2.28 -18.41
N ARG A 64 -7.17 0.99 -18.68
CA ARG A 64 -6.48 0.50 -19.87
C ARG A 64 -7.37 0.65 -21.10
N ALA A 65 -7.46 1.87 -21.65
CA ALA A 65 -8.20 2.14 -22.87
C ALA A 65 -7.39 1.67 -24.09
N GLY A 66 -7.75 0.52 -24.66
CA GLY A 66 -7.43 0.15 -26.05
C GLY A 66 -5.97 0.14 -26.50
N ALA A 67 -4.99 0.26 -25.58
CA ALA A 67 -3.58 0.25 -25.91
C ALA A 67 -3.19 -1.15 -26.38
N THR A 68 -2.99 -1.28 -27.69
CA THR A 68 -2.37 -2.44 -28.33
C THR A 68 -1.04 -2.74 -27.66
N ALA A 69 -0.80 -4.02 -27.39
CA ALA A 69 0.49 -4.50 -26.91
C ALA A 69 1.57 -4.06 -27.91
N GLY A 70 2.45 -3.14 -27.51
CA GLY A 70 3.40 -2.53 -28.44
C GLY A 70 4.10 -1.32 -27.84
N ASP A 71 3.58 -0.11 -28.06
CA ASP A 71 4.39 1.10 -27.91
C ASP A 71 3.61 2.28 -27.32
N ASN A 72 3.61 2.38 -25.99
CA ASN A 72 4.02 3.58 -25.26
C ASN A 72 3.70 3.39 -23.78
N ALA A 73 4.73 3.53 -22.94
CA ALA A 73 4.53 3.52 -21.50
C ALA A 73 3.67 4.73 -21.09
N PHE A 74 2.53 4.48 -20.42
CA PHE A 74 1.53 5.52 -20.11
C PHE A 74 2.14 6.71 -19.34
N ARG A 75 1.81 7.93 -19.77
CA ARG A 75 2.23 9.20 -19.16
C ARG A 75 1.02 10.11 -18.99
N CYS A 76 0.70 10.50 -17.76
CA CYS A 76 -0.49 11.30 -17.48
C CYS A 76 -0.36 12.80 -17.80
N ARG A 77 0.85 13.29 -18.13
CA ARG A 77 1.21 14.71 -18.36
C ARG A 77 1.01 15.67 -17.16
N ILE A 78 0.12 15.37 -16.23
CA ILE A 78 -0.16 16.15 -15.01
C ILE A 78 1.08 16.29 -14.11
N CYS A 79 1.91 15.26 -14.05
CA CYS A 79 3.05 15.21 -13.13
C CYS A 79 4.37 15.73 -13.74
N GLU A 80 4.37 16.34 -14.92
CA GLU A 80 5.61 16.69 -15.64
C GLU A 80 6.51 17.63 -14.86
N ASP A 81 5.94 18.66 -14.24
CA ASP A 81 6.71 19.67 -13.49
C ASP A 81 6.95 19.30 -12.01
N MET A 82 6.48 18.12 -11.58
CA MET A 82 6.66 17.68 -10.19
C MET A 82 8.13 17.30 -9.92
N ALA A 83 8.65 17.72 -8.76
CA ALA A 83 10.06 17.61 -8.36
C ALA A 83 10.56 16.18 -8.02
N PHE A 84 9.76 15.14 -8.25
CA PHE A 84 10.18 13.74 -8.04
C PHE A 84 10.43 13.04 -9.38
N CYS A 85 11.40 12.13 -9.40
CA CYS A 85 11.71 11.34 -10.60
C CYS A 85 10.71 10.21 -10.83
N LEU A 86 10.30 9.55 -9.74
CA LEU A 86 9.52 8.32 -9.82
C LEU A 86 8.68 8.09 -8.57
N ALA A 87 7.43 7.67 -8.74
CA ALA A 87 6.53 7.26 -7.67
C ALA A 87 5.68 6.05 -8.10
N ARG A 88 5.33 5.19 -7.13
CA ARG A 88 4.48 4.00 -7.31
C ARG A 88 3.54 3.83 -6.12
N SER A 89 2.41 3.20 -6.37
CA SER A 89 1.46 2.74 -5.35
C SER A 89 1.27 1.24 -5.45
N CYS A 90 0.90 0.59 -4.34
CA CYS A 90 0.57 -0.84 -4.34
C CYS A 90 -0.79 -1.15 -4.98
N GLY A 91 -1.60 -0.14 -5.28
CA GLY A 91 -2.91 -0.27 -5.90
C GLY A 91 -3.88 0.86 -5.55
N PRO A 92 -5.15 0.74 -5.97
CA PRO A 92 -6.19 1.72 -5.66
C PRO A 92 -6.51 1.76 -4.16
N TYR A 93 -6.79 2.95 -3.63
CA TYR A 93 -7.08 3.17 -2.22
C TYR A 93 -8.52 2.75 -1.84
N GLU A 94 -8.82 1.46 -1.99
CA GLU A 94 -10.16 0.89 -1.81
C GLU A 94 -10.09 -0.48 -1.12
N GLY A 95 -11.25 -0.98 -0.69
CA GLY A 95 -11.43 -2.34 -0.14
C GLY A 95 -10.39 -2.73 0.91
N ALA A 96 -9.80 -3.92 0.74
CA ALA A 96 -8.81 -4.48 1.66
C ALA A 96 -7.57 -3.58 1.84
N LEU A 97 -7.13 -2.89 0.77
CA LEU A 97 -5.96 -2.01 0.83
C LEU A 97 -6.26 -0.76 1.67
N ARG A 98 -7.42 -0.13 1.46
CA ARG A 98 -7.88 1.01 2.26
C ARG A 98 -7.95 0.66 3.74
N GLU A 99 -8.61 -0.44 4.07
CA GLU A 99 -8.77 -0.87 5.46
C GLU A 99 -7.43 -1.18 6.12
N SER A 100 -6.51 -1.82 5.40
CA SER A 100 -5.15 -2.09 5.89
C SER A 100 -4.35 -0.82 6.17
N VAL A 101 -4.47 0.20 5.31
CA VAL A 101 -3.83 1.51 5.55
C VAL A 101 -4.46 2.21 6.76
N LEU A 102 -5.79 2.16 6.91
CA LEU A 102 -6.47 2.74 8.07
C LEU A 102 -6.11 2.01 9.37
N TRP A 103 -5.92 0.70 9.31
CA TRP A 103 -5.44 -0.10 10.43
C TRP A 103 -4.03 0.31 10.84
N LEU A 104 -3.13 0.45 9.87
CA LEU A 104 -1.74 0.87 10.09
C LEU A 104 -1.62 2.26 10.73
N LYS A 105 -2.62 3.14 10.58
CA LYS A 105 -2.65 4.44 11.28
C LYS A 105 -2.66 4.29 12.81
N ARG A 106 -3.16 3.18 13.33
CA ARG A 106 -3.30 2.93 14.79
C ARG A 106 -2.47 1.75 15.29
N HIS A 107 -1.97 0.91 14.38
CA HIS A 107 -1.33 -0.35 14.70
C HIS A 107 0.00 -0.47 13.94
N PRO A 108 1.15 -0.61 14.61
CA PRO A 108 2.47 -0.65 13.98
C PRO A 108 2.80 -2.01 13.33
N GLN A 109 1.80 -2.69 12.76
CA GLN A 109 1.97 -4.00 12.13
C GLN A 109 1.46 -4.02 10.69
N ILE A 110 2.21 -4.73 9.84
CA ILE A 110 1.91 -4.93 8.43
C ILE A 110 1.70 -6.41 8.20
N SER A 111 0.55 -6.76 7.59
CA SER A 111 0.21 -8.15 7.27
C SER A 111 1.15 -8.75 6.22
N GLY A 112 1.20 -10.08 6.14
CA GLY A 112 1.97 -10.78 5.11
C GLY A 112 1.58 -10.33 3.70
N ARG A 113 0.29 -10.11 3.46
CA ARG A 113 -0.20 -9.64 2.16
C ARG A 113 0.32 -8.25 1.77
N ILE A 114 0.29 -7.29 2.70
CA ILE A 114 0.84 -5.94 2.40
C ILE A 114 2.35 -6.02 2.16
N ARG A 115 3.09 -6.86 2.91
CA ARG A 115 4.53 -7.07 2.67
C ARG A 115 4.80 -7.56 1.25
N GLU A 116 4.03 -8.53 0.77
CA GLU A 116 4.13 -9.04 -0.61
C GLU A 116 3.87 -7.93 -1.62
N MET A 117 2.80 -7.15 -1.45
CA MET A 117 2.47 -6.04 -2.35
C MET A 117 3.53 -4.95 -2.36
N LEU A 118 4.07 -4.59 -1.18
CA LEU A 118 5.16 -3.62 -1.08
C LEU A 118 6.40 -4.11 -1.85
N TYR A 119 6.76 -5.37 -1.66
CA TYR A 119 7.92 -5.96 -2.32
C TYR A 119 7.76 -6.08 -3.84
N SER A 120 6.59 -6.53 -4.33
CA SER A 120 6.33 -6.59 -5.77
C SER A 120 6.39 -5.20 -6.40
N THR A 121 5.75 -4.21 -5.76
CA THR A 121 5.78 -2.81 -6.20
C THR A 121 7.21 -2.26 -6.25
N PHE A 122 8.01 -2.56 -5.22
CA PHE A 122 9.42 -2.17 -5.17
C PHE A 122 10.24 -2.83 -6.29
N ASN A 123 9.99 -4.10 -6.58
CA ASN A 123 10.72 -4.83 -7.63
C ASN A 123 10.40 -4.30 -9.04
N ASP A 124 9.15 -3.91 -9.28
CA ASP A 124 8.76 -3.27 -10.54
C ASP A 124 9.38 -1.88 -10.68
N LEU A 125 9.45 -1.15 -9.56
CA LEU A 125 10.13 0.15 -9.47
C LEU A 125 11.64 0.02 -9.72
N SER A 126 12.30 -0.94 -9.08
CA SER A 126 13.75 -1.13 -9.19
C SER A 126 14.16 -1.50 -10.61
N ARG A 127 13.38 -2.36 -11.30
CA ARG A 127 13.55 -2.67 -12.74
C ARG A 127 13.48 -1.46 -13.66
N SER A 128 12.77 -0.42 -13.24
CA SER A 128 12.58 0.82 -14.01
C SER A 128 13.61 1.91 -13.67
N SER A 129 14.62 1.60 -12.85
CA SER A 129 15.59 2.57 -12.31
C SER A 129 16.99 1.96 -12.20
N SER A 130 18.01 2.79 -11.96
CA SER A 130 19.40 2.35 -11.76
C SER A 130 19.65 1.70 -10.38
N GLY A 131 18.59 1.33 -9.64
CA GLY A 131 18.67 0.83 -8.27
C GLY A 131 18.50 1.93 -7.22
N PHE A 132 18.52 1.53 -5.96
CA PHE A 132 18.35 2.40 -4.79
C PHE A 132 19.42 2.10 -3.75
N ASP A 133 20.04 3.12 -3.17
CA ASP A 133 21.09 2.94 -2.14
C ASP A 133 20.54 2.89 -0.71
N ALA A 134 19.38 3.51 -0.49
CA ALA A 134 18.80 3.67 0.84
C ALA A 134 17.30 3.93 0.78
N MET A 135 16.61 3.61 1.88
CA MET A 135 15.26 4.05 2.15
C MET A 135 15.27 5.12 3.25
N ILE A 136 14.61 6.24 2.98
CA ILE A 136 14.43 7.33 3.95
C ILE A 136 12.94 7.45 4.25
N PRO A 137 12.45 7.01 5.42
CA PRO A 137 11.06 7.14 5.77
C PRO A 137 10.73 8.61 6.04
N VAL A 138 9.61 9.08 5.49
CA VAL A 138 9.17 10.45 5.75
C VAL A 138 8.79 10.59 7.24
N PRO A 139 9.38 11.54 7.98
CA PRO A 139 9.11 11.73 9.40
C PRO A 139 7.70 12.26 9.62
N LEU A 140 7.03 11.64 10.59
CA LEU A 140 5.80 12.19 11.15
C LEU A 140 6.12 13.47 11.94
N HIS A 141 5.22 14.44 11.91
CA HIS A 141 5.36 15.63 12.76
C HIS A 141 5.37 15.23 14.26
N PRO A 142 6.20 15.84 15.13
CA PRO A 142 6.34 15.46 16.54
C PRO A 142 5.02 15.36 17.33
N VAL A 143 4.06 16.24 17.06
CA VAL A 143 2.70 16.19 17.65
C VAL A 143 1.96 14.90 17.26
N ARG A 144 2.02 14.51 15.98
CA ARG A 144 1.41 13.25 15.51
C ARG A 144 2.15 12.02 16.00
N LEU A 145 3.46 12.13 16.26
CA LEU A 145 4.26 11.06 16.85
C LEU A 145 3.87 10.84 18.32
N LYS A 146 3.59 11.91 19.08
CA LYS A 146 3.06 11.82 20.45
C LYS A 146 1.65 11.20 20.51
N GLU A 147 0.80 11.44 19.52
CA GLU A 147 -0.56 10.87 19.46
C GLU A 147 -0.59 9.39 19.04
N ARG A 148 0.34 8.95 18.20
CA ARG A 148 0.32 7.60 17.60
C ARG A 148 1.44 6.68 18.09
N SER A 149 2.37 7.18 18.88
CA SER A 149 3.54 6.47 19.44
C SER A 149 4.52 5.85 18.42
N PHE A 150 4.21 5.86 17.11
CA PHE A 150 5.08 5.34 16.05
C PHE A 150 4.89 6.06 14.71
N ASN A 151 5.93 5.99 13.86
CA ASN A 151 5.93 6.51 12.50
C ASN A 151 5.55 5.40 11.49
N GLN A 152 4.42 5.56 10.79
CA GLN A 152 3.94 4.54 9.83
C GLN A 152 4.94 4.31 8.68
N SER A 153 5.60 5.37 8.23
CA SER A 153 6.60 5.28 7.16
C SER A 153 7.82 4.47 7.59
N GLU A 154 8.21 4.52 8.87
CA GLU A 154 9.29 3.67 9.40
C GLU A 154 8.88 2.21 9.47
N VAL A 155 7.64 1.90 9.84
CA VAL A 155 7.12 0.52 9.85
C VAL A 155 7.14 -0.06 8.43
N ILE A 156 6.71 0.72 7.44
CA ILE A 156 6.74 0.32 6.02
C ILE A 156 8.19 0.14 5.54
N ALA A 157 9.06 1.10 5.81
CA ALA A 157 10.47 1.05 5.41
C ALA A 157 11.18 -0.15 6.05
N GLY A 158 10.93 -0.44 7.33
CA GLY A 158 11.48 -1.61 8.02
C GLY A 158 11.00 -2.92 7.41
N ALA A 159 9.71 -3.02 7.06
CA ALA A 159 9.18 -4.20 6.39
C ALA A 159 9.84 -4.42 5.01
N LEU A 160 10.00 -3.37 4.20
CA LEU A 160 10.69 -3.47 2.92
C LEU A 160 12.18 -3.77 3.06
N ALA A 161 12.86 -3.17 4.03
CA ALA A 161 14.28 -3.41 4.29
C ALA A 161 14.54 -4.87 4.66
N SER A 162 13.64 -5.48 5.43
CA SER A 162 13.74 -6.92 5.76
C SER A 162 13.63 -7.85 4.54
N LEU A 163 13.05 -7.37 3.43
CA LEU A 163 12.87 -8.13 2.19
C LEU A 163 13.92 -7.81 1.11
N THR A 164 14.47 -6.59 1.14
CA THR A 164 15.36 -6.06 0.09
C THR A 164 16.82 -5.94 0.54
N GLY A 165 17.09 -5.93 1.84
CA GLY A 165 18.42 -5.68 2.41
C GLY A 165 18.89 -4.22 2.37
N LEU A 166 18.07 -3.29 1.87
CA LEU A 166 18.43 -1.88 1.81
C LEU A 166 18.49 -1.25 3.21
N ARG A 167 19.46 -0.34 3.40
CA ARG A 167 19.57 0.42 4.64
C ARG A 167 18.38 1.38 4.80
N VAL A 168 17.88 1.49 6.03
CA VAL A 168 16.87 2.50 6.39
C VAL A 168 17.56 3.63 7.15
N ASP A 169 17.60 4.81 6.56
CA ASP A 169 18.14 6.02 7.18
C ASP A 169 17.01 6.84 7.78
N ARG A 170 16.96 6.89 9.12
CA ARG A 170 15.90 7.55 9.89
C ARG A 170 16.26 8.98 10.32
N THR A 171 17.48 9.42 10.05
CA THR A 171 18.07 10.64 10.64
C THR A 171 18.25 11.76 9.64
N SER A 172 18.46 11.43 8.36
CA SER A 172 18.82 12.42 7.35
C SER A 172 17.67 13.34 6.91
N LEU A 173 16.41 13.00 7.21
CA LEU A 173 15.26 13.82 6.85
C LEU A 173 14.57 14.38 8.09
N ILE A 174 14.56 15.71 8.20
CA ILE A 174 13.94 16.43 9.31
C ILE A 174 12.73 17.19 8.78
N ARG A 175 11.58 17.07 9.46
CA ARG A 175 10.39 17.84 9.11
C ARG A 175 10.50 19.26 9.66
N ALA A 176 10.91 20.21 8.82
CA ALA A 176 11.06 21.61 9.21
C ALA A 176 9.76 22.44 9.17
N ILE A 177 8.80 22.09 8.31
CA ILE A 177 7.58 22.89 8.07
C ILE A 177 6.30 22.11 8.43
N GLN A 178 5.41 22.74 9.19
CA GLN A 178 4.04 22.28 9.38
C GLN A 178 3.20 22.63 8.15
N THR A 179 3.01 21.67 7.26
CA THR A 179 1.91 21.75 6.28
C THR A 179 0.60 21.57 7.04
N SER A 180 -0.23 22.62 7.06
CA SER A 180 -1.61 22.55 7.54
C SER A 180 -2.37 21.46 6.78
N MET A 181 -3.40 20.88 7.40
CA MET A 181 -4.16 19.80 6.78
C MET A 181 -4.84 20.30 5.51
N HIS A 182 -4.39 19.85 4.33
CA HIS A 182 -5.28 19.78 3.18
C HIS A 182 -6.33 18.70 3.47
N ARG A 183 -7.48 19.12 4.02
CA ARG A 183 -8.74 18.42 3.74
C ARG A 183 -9.00 18.62 2.26
N ALA A 184 -8.52 17.70 1.42
CA ALA A 184 -9.12 17.53 0.11
C ALA A 184 -10.52 16.97 0.39
N GLU A 185 -11.53 17.84 0.38
CA GLU A 185 -12.91 17.42 0.20
C GLU A 185 -12.95 16.60 -1.09
N HIS A 186 -13.11 15.29 -0.94
CA HIS A 186 -13.41 14.41 -2.07
C HIS A 186 -14.80 14.80 -2.57
N GLY A 187 -14.85 15.74 -3.52
CA GLY A 187 -15.99 15.94 -4.38
C GLY A 187 -16.25 14.65 -5.13
N ASN A 188 -17.37 14.01 -4.81
CA ASN A 188 -17.93 12.85 -5.49
C ASN A 188 -18.19 13.21 -6.98
N PRO A 189 -17.49 12.64 -7.98
CA PRO A 189 -17.84 12.85 -9.37
C PRO A 189 -18.91 11.81 -9.73
N GLY A 190 -20.17 12.07 -9.35
CA GLY A 190 -21.19 11.03 -9.48
C GLY A 190 -22.61 11.50 -9.28
N THR A 191 -23.07 12.52 -10.01
CA THR A 191 -24.47 12.65 -10.47
C THR A 191 -24.53 13.68 -11.60
N ARG A 192 -24.64 13.25 -12.86
CA ARG A 192 -25.26 14.07 -13.90
C ARG A 192 -26.77 13.83 -13.80
N PRO A 193 -27.62 14.84 -13.56
CA PRO A 193 -29.05 14.67 -13.74
C PRO A 193 -29.32 14.53 -15.25
N ILE A 194 -30.07 13.49 -15.55
CA ILE A 194 -30.70 13.26 -16.85
C ILE A 194 -31.83 14.30 -16.94
N SER A 195 -31.74 15.18 -17.92
CA SER A 195 -32.86 15.96 -18.46
C SER A 195 -32.54 16.31 -19.90
#